data_AF-A0A1A3GZT9-F1
#
_entry.id   AF-A0A1A3GZT9-F1
#
_cell.length_a   1.000
_cell.length_b   1.000
_cell.length_c   1.000
_cell.angle_alpha   90.00
_cell.angle_beta   90.00
_cell.angle_gamma   90.00
#
_symmetry.space_group_name_H-M   'P 1'
#
loop_
_entity.id
_entity.type
_entity.pdbx_description
1 polymer ?
#
loop_
_entity_poly.entity_id
_entity_poly.type
_entity_poly.pdbx_seq_one_letter_code
_entity_poly.pdbx_strand_id
1 'polypeptide(L)' 'MLITVNNESVEIREGTTVAELIGTLGFPDKGIAVAVDWTVLPRSEWDDVLAEGAKIEVVTAVQGG' A
#
# COMPACT_ATOMS: atom_id res chain seq x y z
N MET A 1 8.32 12.50 0.66
CA MET A 1 9.23 11.35 0.58
C MET A 1 8.82 10.47 -0.58
N LEU A 2 9.78 9.73 -1.16
CA LEU A 2 9.53 8.89 -2.34
C LEU A 2 9.37 7.43 -1.93
N ILE A 3 8.35 6.77 -2.47
CA ILE A 3 8.12 5.32 -2.32
C ILE A 3 7.92 4.69 -3.70
N THR A 4 7.88 3.36 -3.76
CA THR A 4 7.48 2.63 -4.97
C THR A 4 6.15 1.92 -4.73
N VAL A 5 5.17 2.09 -5.62
CA VAL A 5 3.88 1.39 -5.57
C VAL A 5 3.69 0.66 -6.90
N ASN A 6 3.55 -0.68 -6.88
CA ASN A 6 3.39 -1.50 -8.09
C ASN A 6 4.42 -1.17 -9.19
N ASN A 7 5.68 -0.99 -8.80
CA ASN A 7 6.82 -0.57 -9.64
C ASN A 7 6.79 0.88 -10.16
N GLU A 8 5.85 1.72 -9.72
CA GLU A 8 5.82 3.15 -10.03
C GLU A 8 6.30 4.00 -8.86
N SER A 9 7.07 5.05 -9.14
CA SER A 9 7.54 5.97 -8.10
C SER A 9 6.44 6.96 -7.73
N VAL A 10 6.12 7.05 -6.43
CA VAL A 10 5.06 7.93 -5.91
C VAL A 10 5.64 8.82 -4.81
N GLU A 11 5.40 10.12 -4.92
CA GLU A 11 5.74 11.09 -3.87
C GLU A 11 4.58 11.22 -2.88
N ILE A 12 4.87 11.07 -1.59
CA ILE A 12 3.90 11.16 -0.50
C ILE A 12 4.39 12.09 0.61
N ARG A 13 3.47 12.54 1.45
CA ARG A 13 3.80 13.31 2.66
C ARG A 13 4.49 12.40 3.69
N GLU A 14 5.39 12.95 4.49
CA GLU A 14 5.90 12.25 5.67
C GLU A 14 4.75 11.97 6.65
N GLY A 15 4.73 10.77 7.24
CA GLY A 15 3.66 10.35 8.14
C GLY A 15 2.43 9.76 7.45
N THR A 16 2.44 9.59 6.12
CA THR A 16 1.37 8.88 5.40
C THR A 16 1.36 7.40 5.76
N THR A 17 0.17 6.87 6.06
CA THR A 17 -0.04 5.44 6.38
C THR A 17 -0.41 4.63 5.13
N VAL A 18 -0.41 3.30 5.24
CA VAL A 18 -0.91 2.43 4.18
C VAL A 18 -2.37 2.75 3.85
N ALA A 19 -3.22 2.92 4.86
CA ALA A 19 -4.64 3.23 4.66
C ALA A 19 -4.86 4.56 3.92
N GLU A 20 -4.13 5.61 4.29
CA GLU A 20 -4.19 6.91 3.60
C GLU A 20 -3.70 6.82 2.15
N LEU A 21 -2.62 6.07 1.91
CA LEU A 21 -2.09 5.84 0.55
C LEU A 21 -3.12 5.13 -0.33
N ILE A 22 -3.69 4.01 0.13
CA ILE A 22 -4.70 3.24 -0.61
C ILE A 22 -5.91 4.13 -0.98
N GLY A 23 -6.38 4.94 -0.03
CA GLY A 23 -7.47 5.89 -0.28
C GLY A 23 -7.10 6.97 -1.29
N THR A 24 -5.89 7.53 -1.19
CA THR A 24 -5.40 8.60 -2.08
C THR A 24 -5.23 8.12 -3.53
N LEU A 25 -4.77 6.89 -3.71
CA LEU A 25 -4.57 6.28 -5.03
C LEU A 25 -5.85 5.67 -5.61
N GLY A 26 -6.98 5.71 -4.88
CA GLY A 26 -8.28 5.25 -5.37
C GLY A 26 -8.44 3.74 -5.42
N PHE A 27 -7.62 2.98 -4.69
CA PHE A 27 -7.81 1.55 -4.53
C PHE A 27 -9.06 1.25 -3.69
N PRO A 28 -9.74 0.11 -3.92
CA PRO A 28 -10.90 -0.26 -3.13
C PRO A 28 -10.51 -0.56 -1.68
N ASP A 29 -11.45 -0.37 -0.75
CA ASP A 29 -11.25 -0.65 0.67
C ASP A 29 -11.24 -2.15 0.98
N LYS A 30 -11.76 -3.00 0.08
CA LYS A 30 -11.89 -4.45 0.25
C LYS A 30 -11.47 -5.20 -1.01
N GLY A 31 -11.20 -6.49 -0.85
CA GLY A 31 -10.79 -7.35 -1.96
C GLY A 31 -9.40 -7.01 -2.48
N ILE A 32 -8.55 -6.41 -1.65
CA ILE A 32 -7.14 -6.17 -1.94
C ILE A 32 -6.27 -6.73 -0.81
N ALA A 33 -5.05 -7.10 -1.17
CA ALA A 33 -3.97 -7.35 -0.23
C ALA A 33 -2.83 -6.36 -0.53
N VAL A 34 -2.17 -5.89 0.53
CA VAL A 34 -1.06 -4.96 0.45
C VAL A 34 0.17 -5.60 1.06
N ALA A 35 1.28 -5.56 0.34
CA ALA A 35 2.59 -5.92 0.86
C ALA A 35 3.47 -4.68 0.95
N VAL A 36 4.22 -4.57 2.05
CA VAL A 36 5.27 -3.56 2.25
C VAL A 36 6.60 -4.30 2.39
N ASP A 37 7.58 -3.92 1.58
CA ASP A 37 8.91 -4.52 1.53
C ASP A 37 8.85 -6.06 1.45
N TRP A 38 8.03 -6.56 0.53
CA TRP A 38 7.80 -7.98 0.25
C TRP A 38 7.06 -8.76 1.35
N THR A 39 6.58 -8.08 2.38
CA THR A 39 5.80 -8.67 3.47
C THR A 39 4.35 -8.23 3.38
N VAL A 40 3.42 -9.19 3.25
CA VAL A 40 1.98 -8.90 3.25
C VAL A 40 1.59 -8.39 4.64
N LEU A 41 1.02 -7.17 4.70
CA LEU A 41 0.55 -6.59 5.95
C LEU A 41 -0.92 -6.96 6.21
N PRO A 42 -1.25 -7.50 7.39
CA PRO A 42 -2.63 -7.66 7.80
C PRO A 42 -3.29 -6.28 7.91
N ARG A 43 -4.60 -6.22 7.65
CA ARG A 43 -5.33 -4.95 7.58
C ARG A 43 -5.27 -4.13 8.88
N SER A 44 -5.11 -4.77 10.03
CA SER A 44 -4.93 -4.11 11.33
C SER A 44 -3.65 -3.29 11.44
N GLU A 45 -2.66 -3.52 10.58
CA GLU A 45 -1.37 -2.81 10.54
C GLU A 45 -1.35 -1.71 9.47
N TRP A 46 -2.47 -1.44 8.80
CA TRP A 46 -2.50 -0.43 7.74
C TRP A 46 -2.48 1.01 8.26
N ASP A 47 -2.65 1.20 9.57
CA ASP A 47 -2.50 2.49 10.23
C ASP A 47 -1.02 2.81 10.54
N ASP A 48 -0.09 1.89 10.25
CA ASP A 48 1.34 2.15 10.39
C ASP A 48 1.84 3.12 9.31
N VAL A 49 2.78 3.98 9.73
CA VAL A 49 3.41 4.99 8.87
C VAL A 49 4.39 4.31 7.91
N LEU A 50 4.31 4.70 6.64
CA LEU A 50 5.27 4.24 5.62
C LEU A 50 6.64 4.86 5.86
N ALA A 51 7.68 4.04 5.71
CA ALA A 51 9.05 4.52 5.69
C ALA A 51 9.40 5.15 4.33
N GLU A 52 10.35 6.06 4.31
CA GLU A 52 10.95 6.54 3.06
C GLU A 52 11.57 5.37 2.27
N GLY A 53 11.34 5.34 0.97
CA GLY A 53 11.87 4.29 0.08
C GLY A 53 11.12 2.96 0.17
N ALA A 54 10.04 2.85 0.95
CA ALA A 54 9.23 1.64 1.06
C ALA A 54 8.74 1.15 -0.31
N LYS A 55 8.66 -0.18 -0.47
CA LYS A 55 8.11 -0.83 -1.66
C LYS A 55 6.74 -1.42 -1.35
N ILE A 56 5.72 -0.90 -2.00
CA ILE A 56 4.32 -1.27 -1.80
C ILE A 56 3.86 -2.05 -3.02
N GLU A 57 3.30 -3.23 -2.80
CA GLU A 57 2.59 -3.99 -3.82
C GLU A 57 1.13 -4.13 -3.41
N VAL A 58 0.22 -3.68 -4.27
CA VAL A 58 -1.23 -3.77 -4.09
C VAL A 58 -1.77 -4.73 -5.12
N VAL A 59 -2.34 -5.83 -4.65
CA VAL A 59 -2.98 -6.84 -5.51
C VAL A 59 -4.46 -6.92 -5.20
N THR A 60 -5.28 -6.96 -6.24
CA THR A 60 -6.72 -7.17 -6.11
C THR A 60 -7.00 -8.67 -6.13
N ALA A 61 -7.70 -9.15 -5.11
CA ALA A 61 -8.23 -10.50 -5.08
C ALA A 61 -9.22 -10.67 -6.24
N VAL A 62 -8.90 -11.58 -7.14
CA VAL A 62 -9.84 -12.11 -8.13
C VAL A 62 -10.28 -13.49 -7.64
N GLN A 63 -11.58 -13.80 -7.68
CA GLN A 63 -11.99 -15.19 -7.52
C GLN A 63 -11.49 -15.96 -8.74
N GLY A 64 -10.51 -16.85 -8.52
CA GLY A 64 -10.19 -17.89 -9.49
C GLY A 64 -11.34 -18.89 -9.54
N GLY A 65 -11.85 -19.15 -10.75
CA GLY A 65 -12.74 -20.27 -11.04
C GLY A 65 -11.97 -21.54 -11.31
#